data_AF-A0A418WS03-F1
#
_entry.id   AF-A0A418WS03-F1
#
_cell.length_a   1.000
_cell.length_b   1.000
_cell.length_c   1.000
_cell.angle_alpha   90.00
_cell.angle_beta   90.00
_cell.angle_gamma   90.00
#
_symmetry.space_group_name_H-M   'P 1'
#
loop_
_entity.id
_entity.type
_entity.pdbx_description
1 polymer ?
#
loop_
_entity_poly.entity_id
_entity_poly.type
_entity_poly.pdbx_seq_one_letter_code
_entity_poly.pdbx_strand_id
1 'polypeptide(L)'
;MQEATQDSDQKREPGPGGIPPQAAVILYEQEGGTIVATHYFAATGRGELPPPEALEKAAFAQAASDGIGEAGALAALHVRPEAIERGKVYRVDPKTGTLEEARPEAPGK
;
A
#
# COMPACT_ATOMS: atom_id res chain seq x y z
N MET A 1 -18.13 -3.32 -38.62
CA MET A 1 -16.80 -3.60 -38.04
C MET A 1 -16.32 -2.26 -37.46
N GLN A 2 -16.72 -1.90 -36.24
CA GLN A 2 -16.06 -2.12 -34.93
C GLN A 2 -14.63 -1.58 -34.85
N GLU A 3 -14.47 -0.30 -34.45
CA GLU A 3 -13.31 0.33 -33.75
C GLU A 3 -13.85 1.66 -33.18
N ALA A 4 -13.60 2.16 -31.98
CA ALA A 4 -12.90 1.69 -30.80
C ALA A 4 -13.62 2.35 -29.60
N THR A 5 -13.98 1.56 -28.58
CA THR A 5 -14.46 2.11 -27.31
C THR A 5 -13.25 2.72 -26.60
N GLN A 6 -13.20 4.05 -26.59
CA GLN A 6 -12.23 4.82 -25.84
C GLN A 6 -12.55 4.62 -24.35
N ASP A 7 -11.79 3.74 -23.73
CA ASP A 7 -11.87 3.44 -22.30
C ASP A 7 -11.65 4.73 -21.51
N SER A 8 -12.61 5.02 -20.65
CA SER A 8 -12.74 6.29 -19.98
C SER A 8 -11.71 6.38 -18.86
N ASP A 9 -10.63 7.15 -19.07
CA ASP A 9 -9.92 7.81 -17.97
C ASP A 9 -10.85 8.87 -17.39
N GLN A 10 -11.88 8.41 -16.66
CA GLN A 10 -12.71 9.26 -15.84
C GLN A 10 -11.83 9.74 -14.68
N LYS A 11 -11.12 10.83 -14.92
CA LYS A 11 -10.70 11.79 -13.91
C LYS A 11 -11.95 12.21 -13.12
N ARG A 12 -12.36 11.40 -12.15
CA ARG A 12 -13.47 11.72 -11.25
C ARG A 12 -13.01 12.86 -10.38
N GLU A 13 -13.40 14.08 -10.75
CA GLU A 13 -13.28 15.23 -9.86
C GLU A 13 -14.08 14.92 -8.58
N PRO A 14 -13.46 14.95 -7.39
CA PRO A 14 -14.20 14.75 -6.16
C PRO A 14 -15.16 15.94 -5.97
N GLY A 15 -16.45 15.63 -5.82
CA GLY A 15 -17.48 16.62 -5.51
C GLY A 15 -17.19 17.39 -4.20
N PRO A 16 -17.94 18.47 -3.91
CA PRO A 16 -17.71 19.31 -2.75
C PRO A 16 -18.09 18.55 -1.46
N GLY A 17 -17.16 17.75 -0.95
CA GLY A 17 -17.36 16.84 0.19
C GLY A 17 -16.62 15.49 0.08
N GLY A 18 -15.83 15.26 -0.97
CA GLY A 18 -15.10 14.00 -1.15
C GLY A 18 -14.03 13.76 -0.09
N ILE A 19 -13.90 12.49 0.33
CA ILE A 19 -12.77 12.01 1.12
C ILE A 19 -11.49 12.29 0.31
N PRO A 20 -10.45 12.91 0.90
CA PRO A 20 -9.22 13.17 0.18
C PRO A 20 -8.61 11.87 -0.34
N PRO A 21 -7.88 11.88 -1.47
CA PRO A 21 -7.15 10.71 -1.93
C PRO A 21 -6.24 10.15 -0.84
N GLN A 22 -6.25 8.82 -0.69
CA GLN A 22 -5.43 8.09 0.29
C GLN A 22 -4.67 6.95 -0.37
N ALA A 23 -3.50 6.63 0.18
CA ALA A 23 -2.68 5.49 -0.20
C ALA A 23 -2.05 4.86 1.03
N ALA A 24 -1.81 3.56 0.99
CA ALA A 24 -1.00 2.87 1.97
C ALA A 24 0.22 2.24 1.28
N VAL A 25 1.40 2.45 1.87
CA VAL A 25 2.65 1.78 1.48
C VAL A 25 3.02 0.81 2.59
N ILE A 26 3.06 -0.47 2.25
CA ILE A 26 3.50 -1.54 3.15
C ILE A 26 4.95 -1.83 2.84
N LEU A 27 5.81 -1.76 3.86
CA LEU A 27 7.18 -2.23 3.76
C LEU A 27 7.26 -3.65 4.30
N TYR A 28 7.91 -4.53 3.55
CA TYR A 28 8.01 -5.94 3.88
C TYR A 28 9.37 -6.54 3.50
N GLU A 29 9.78 -7.60 4.18
CA GLU A 29 10.99 -8.36 3.84
C GLU A 29 10.80 -9.12 2.53
N GLN A 30 11.69 -8.96 1.56
CA GLN A 30 11.53 -9.59 0.23
C GLN A 30 11.53 -11.12 0.26
N GLU A 31 12.31 -11.73 1.15
CA GLU A 31 12.43 -13.20 1.22
C GLU A 31 11.19 -13.83 1.86
N GLY A 32 10.71 -13.22 2.94
CA GLY A 32 9.64 -13.76 3.77
C GLY A 32 8.27 -13.15 3.52
N GLY A 33 8.14 -11.97 2.93
CA GLY A 33 6.86 -11.27 2.89
C GLY A 33 6.40 -10.72 4.25
N THR A 34 7.26 -10.74 5.27
CA THR A 34 6.97 -10.23 6.61
C THR A 34 6.78 -8.73 6.54
N ILE A 35 5.62 -8.24 6.96
CA ILE A 35 5.35 -6.79 7.04
C ILE A 35 6.12 -6.20 8.21
N VAL A 36 6.97 -5.21 7.95
CA VAL A 36 7.78 -4.53 8.97
C VAL A 36 7.25 -3.15 9.31
N ALA A 37 6.60 -2.48 8.36
CA ALA A 37 5.98 -1.18 8.57
C ALA A 37 4.81 -0.95 7.60
N THR A 38 3.88 -0.09 7.98
CA THR A 38 2.78 0.35 7.13
C THR A 38 2.61 1.87 7.27
N HIS A 39 2.71 2.58 6.16
CA HIS A 39 2.63 4.04 6.10
C HIS A 39 1.37 4.45 5.36
N TYR A 40 0.53 5.25 6.01
CA TYR A 40 -0.68 5.80 5.41
C TYR A 40 -0.43 7.24 4.99
N PHE A 41 -0.79 7.55 3.74
CA PHE A 41 -0.68 8.87 3.15
C PHE A 41 -2.06 9.36 2.78
N ALA A 42 -2.30 10.65 3.02
CA ALA A 42 -3.51 11.33 2.58
C ALA A 42 -3.10 12.69 2.00
N ALA A 43 -3.73 13.07 0.89
CA ALA A 43 -3.58 14.43 0.38
C ALA A 43 -4.23 15.42 1.36
N THR A 44 -3.60 16.58 1.57
CA THR A 44 -4.20 17.64 2.36
C THR A 44 -5.18 18.43 1.48
N GLY A 45 -6.47 18.42 1.85
CA GLY A 45 -7.52 19.14 1.11
C GLY A 45 -7.84 18.51 -0.26
N ARG A 46 -7.92 19.34 -1.31
CA ARG A 46 -8.20 18.89 -2.69
C ARG A 46 -6.93 18.55 -3.50
N GLY A 47 -5.79 18.41 -2.82
CA GLY A 47 -4.53 18.08 -3.47
C GLY A 47 -4.54 16.66 -4.06
N GLU A 48 -3.63 16.43 -4.99
CA GLU A 48 -3.30 15.08 -5.44
C GLU A 48 -2.25 14.47 -4.49
N LEU A 49 -2.27 13.14 -4.37
CA LEU A 49 -1.16 12.46 -3.72
C LEU A 49 0.09 12.58 -4.58
N PRO A 50 1.29 12.68 -3.96
CA PRO A 50 2.54 12.47 -4.66
C PRO A 50 2.54 11.15 -5.46
N PRO A 51 3.34 11.06 -6.52
CA PRO A 51 3.47 9.82 -7.29
C PRO A 51 3.96 8.68 -6.40
N PRO A 52 3.63 7.41 -6.74
CA PRO A 52 3.95 6.24 -5.92
C PRO A 52 5.40 6.21 -5.43
N GLU A 53 6.36 6.49 -6.31
CA GLU A 53 7.80 6.44 -6.00
C GLU A 53 8.20 7.45 -4.92
N ALA A 54 7.53 8.60 -4.86
CA ALA A 54 7.77 9.59 -3.80
C ALA A 54 7.22 9.10 -2.44
N LEU A 55 6.10 8.40 -2.46
CA LEU A 55 5.52 7.80 -1.25
C LEU A 55 6.38 6.64 -0.74
N GLU A 56 6.89 5.79 -1.64
CA GLU A 56 7.86 4.73 -1.28
C GLU A 56 9.11 5.32 -0.65
N LYS A 57 9.70 6.34 -1.28
CA LYS A 57 10.90 7.01 -0.75
C LYS A 57 10.66 7.58 0.65
N ALA A 58 9.49 8.18 0.89
CA ALA A 58 9.11 8.66 2.21
C ALA A 58 8.96 7.52 3.23
N ALA A 59 8.32 6.41 2.84
CA ALA A 59 8.18 5.22 3.69
C ALA A 59 9.55 4.63 4.07
N PHE A 60 10.44 4.42 3.10
CA PHE A 60 11.80 3.92 3.36
C PHE A 60 12.62 4.86 4.24
N ALA A 61 12.53 6.17 4.01
CA ALA A 61 13.23 7.16 4.84
C ALA A 61 12.74 7.11 6.30
N GLN A 62 11.43 6.96 6.52
CA GLN A 62 10.88 6.83 7.86
C GLN A 62 11.30 5.52 8.52
N ALA A 63 11.19 4.39 7.82
CA ALA A 63 11.63 3.09 8.35
C ALA A 63 13.12 3.08 8.72
N ALA A 64 13.97 3.69 7.90
CA ALA A 64 15.39 3.86 8.21
C ALA A 64 15.61 4.75 9.45
N SER A 65 14.83 5.82 9.61
CA SER A 65 14.86 6.67 10.80
C SER A 65 14.42 5.92 12.06
N ASP A 66 13.51 4.96 11.92
CA ASP A 66 13.00 4.14 13.01
C ASP A 66 13.90 2.93 13.32
N GLY A 67 14.99 2.74 12.56
CA GLY A 67 15.90 1.61 12.69
C GLY A 67 15.31 0.28 12.23
N ILE A 68 14.32 0.31 11.33
CA ILE A 68 13.60 -0.85 10.82
C ILE A 68 14.24 -1.36 9.53
N GLY A 69 14.73 -2.60 9.58
CA GLY A 69 15.26 -3.35 8.44
C GLY A 69 16.60 -2.84 7.90
N GLU A 70 17.30 -3.69 7.16
CA GLU A 70 18.48 -3.27 6.40
C GLU A 70 18.07 -2.68 5.05
N ALA A 71 18.67 -1.54 4.69
CA ALA A 71 18.46 -0.92 3.39
C ALA A 71 18.88 -1.91 2.27
N GLY A 72 17.90 -2.41 1.51
CA GLY A 72 18.10 -3.40 0.44
C GLY A 72 17.41 -4.75 0.68
N ALA A 73 17.03 -5.08 1.92
CA ALA A 73 16.27 -6.30 2.24
C ALA A 73 14.75 -6.11 2.16
N LEU A 74 14.31 -4.85 2.12
CA LEU A 74 12.91 -4.46 2.11
C LEU A 74 12.39 -4.20 0.69
N ALA A 75 11.11 -4.48 0.47
CA ALA A 75 10.33 -4.04 -0.68
C ALA A 75 9.09 -3.26 -0.23
N ALA A 76 8.50 -2.52 -1.16
CA ALA A 76 7.28 -1.75 -0.94
C ALA A 76 6.11 -2.37 -1.73
N LEU A 77 4.95 -2.42 -1.09
CA LEU A 77 3.69 -2.79 -1.72
C LEU A 77 2.70 -1.63 -1.55
N HIS A 78 2.18 -1.14 -2.68
CA HIS A 78 1.11 -0.16 -2.69
C HIS A 78 -0.24 -0.83 -2.58
N VAL A 79 -1.00 -0.45 -1.56
CA VAL A 79 -2.40 -0.89 -1.41
C VAL A 79 -3.31 0.29 -1.17
N ARG A 80 -4.59 0.08 -1.49
CA ARG A 80 -5.65 0.97 -1.05
C ARG A 80 -5.87 0.77 0.46
N PRO A 81 -6.00 1.83 1.27
CA PRO A 81 -6.25 1.68 2.70
C PRO A 81 -7.47 0.80 3.03
N GLU A 82 -8.48 0.81 2.17
CA GLU A 82 -9.70 0.01 2.33
C GLU A 82 -9.47 -1.50 2.17
N ALA A 83 -8.34 -1.93 1.60
CA ALA A 83 -7.97 -3.34 1.51
C ALA A 83 -7.44 -3.91 2.84
N ILE A 84 -7.11 -3.05 3.80
CA ILE A 84 -6.60 -3.43 5.12
C ILE A 84 -7.76 -3.34 6.12
N GLU A 85 -8.33 -4.49 6.47
CA GLU A 85 -9.41 -4.58 7.43
C GLU A 85 -8.87 -4.65 8.86
N ARG A 86 -9.55 -3.94 9.78
CA ARG A 86 -9.20 -3.97 11.20
C ARG A 86 -9.44 -5.35 11.80
N GLY A 87 -8.50 -5.80 12.64
CA GLY A 87 -8.59 -7.07 13.36
C GLY A 87 -8.14 -8.28 12.55
N LYS A 88 -7.71 -8.09 11.30
CA LYS A 88 -7.07 -9.12 10.50
C LYS A 88 -5.56 -9.05 10.61
N VAL A 89 -4.92 -10.20 10.42
CA VAL A 89 -3.46 -10.32 10.31
C VAL A 89 -3.13 -10.51 8.84
N TYR A 90 -2.06 -9.88 8.37
CA TYR A 90 -1.68 -9.90 6.98
C TYR A 90 -0.21 -10.29 6.80
N ARG A 91 0.09 -10.83 5.62
CA ARG A 91 1.44 -11.04 5.10
C ARG A 91 1.45 -10.62 3.62
N VAL A 92 2.61 -10.24 3.09
CA VAL A 92 2.77 -10.06 1.65
C VAL A 92 3.21 -11.38 1.03
N ASP A 93 2.62 -11.79 -0.09
CA ASP A 93 3.24 -12.81 -0.93
C ASP A 93 4.28 -12.13 -1.83
N PRO A 94 5.60 -12.32 -1.58
CA PRO A 94 6.64 -11.65 -2.36
C PRO A 94 6.70 -12.13 -3.81
N LYS A 95 6.12 -13.29 -4.14
CA LYS A 95 6.13 -13.83 -5.52
C LYS A 95 5.10 -13.14 -6.40
N THR A 96 3.94 -12.85 -5.85
CA THR A 96 2.81 -12.26 -6.56
C THR A 96 2.67 -10.76 -6.30
N GLY A 97 3.33 -10.24 -5.25
CA GLY A 97 3.22 -8.85 -4.85
C GLY A 97 1.82 -8.51 -4.34
N THR A 98 1.18 -9.42 -3.60
CA THR A 98 -0.18 -9.23 -3.07
C THR A 98 -0.20 -9.27 -1.55
N LEU A 99 -1.18 -8.56 -0.97
CA LEU A 99 -1.46 -8.63 0.46
C LEU A 99 -2.44 -9.78 0.72
N GLU A 100 -2.06 -10.71 1.59
CA GLU A 100 -2.84 -11.90 1.94
C GLU A 100 -3.19 -11.90 3.43
N GLU A 101 -4.42 -12.32 3.74
CA GLU A 101 -4.84 -12.54 5.13
C GLU A 101 -4.11 -13.76 5.70
N ALA A 102 -3.25 -13.54 6.68
CA ALA A 102 -2.57 -14.59 7.39
C ALA A 102 -3.53 -15.17 8.44
N ARG A 103 -3.90 -16.44 8.28
CA ARG A 103 -4.58 -17.14 9.38
C ARG A 103 -3.55 -17.45 10.46
N PRO A 104 -3.78 -17.06 11.72
CA PRO A 104 -2.97 -17.61 12.80
C PRO A 104 -3.17 -19.13 12.77
N GLU A 105 -2.10 -19.89 12.65
CA GLU A 105 -2.17 -21.34 12.87
C GLU A 105 -2.75 -21.53 14.27
N ALA A 106 -3.86 -22.26 14.38
CA ALA A 106 -4.43 -22.56 15.68
C ALA A 106 -3.34 -23.20 16.54
N PRO A 107 -3.15 -22.76 17.81
CA PRO A 107 -2.19 -23.42 18.68
C PRO A 107 -2.54 -24.90 18.71
N GLY A 108 -1.61 -25.74 18.26
CA GLY A 108 -1.78 -27.18 18.18
C GLY A 108 -2.28 -27.72 19.52
N LYS A 109 -3.35 -28.51 19.47
CA LYS A 109 -3.86 -29.26 20.61
C LYS A 109 -2.88 -30.31 21.08
#